data_AF-A0A0C3F9R7-F1
#
_entry.id   AF-A0A0C3F9R7-F1
#
_cell.length_a   1.000
_cell.length_b   1.000
_cell.length_c   1.000
_cell.angle_alpha   90.00
_cell.angle_beta   90.00
_cell.angle_gamma   90.00
#
_symmetry.space_group_name_H-M   'P 1'
#
loop_
_entity.id
_entity.type
_entity.pdbx_description
1 polymer ?
#
loop_
_entity_poly.entity_id
_entity_poly.type
_entity_poly.pdbx_seq_one_letter_code
_entity_poly.pdbx_strand_id
1 'polypeptide(L)'
;MYCSRFCQKLDWPRHRVICKAIQKQLSEGVQLPISHYDRGFIHYLIFVNMDRCCTQLRERAKKEFPSAPLSSLLVHMLFTFGNPPLVKISLAETHTWDDDERLEMEFLLNRAREREGQRTLVTAMVREGYSDDTGPGVREFPFLLYHSDSWLVKHPSSWGDGGINKK
;
A
#
# COMPACT_ATOMS: atom_id res chain seq x y z
N MET A 1 -0.18 13.13 -13.08
CA MET A 1 -1.59 12.94 -12.68
C MET A 1 -2.34 14.25 -12.92
N TYR A 2 -3.61 14.21 -13.30
CA TYR A 2 -4.43 15.42 -13.49
C TYR A 2 -5.49 15.50 -12.41
N CYS A 3 -5.77 16.70 -11.89
CA CYS A 3 -6.80 16.89 -10.86
C CYS A 3 -8.23 16.74 -11.41
N SER A 4 -8.41 16.83 -12.74
CA SER A 4 -9.70 16.68 -13.39
C SER A 4 -9.55 16.22 -14.84
N ARG A 5 -10.64 15.70 -15.42
CA ARG A 5 -10.73 15.40 -16.86
C ARG A 5 -10.53 16.64 -17.72
N PHE A 6 -10.89 17.82 -17.21
CA PHE A 6 -10.67 19.09 -17.91
C PHE A 6 -9.18 19.38 -18.07
N CYS A 7 -8.40 19.29 -16.99
CA CYS A 7 -6.95 19.47 -17.04
C CYS A 7 -6.26 18.43 -17.95
N GLN A 8 -6.73 17.18 -17.93
CA GLN A 8 -6.23 16.15 -18.84
C GLN A 8 -6.51 16.51 -20.31
N LYS A 9 -7.72 16.95 -20.64
CA LYS A 9 -8.08 17.35 -22.02
C LYS A 9 -7.25 18.54 -22.51
N LEU A 10 -6.99 19.51 -21.62
CA LEU A 10 -6.15 20.66 -21.92
C LEU A 10 -4.70 20.27 -22.25
N ASP A 11 -4.11 19.36 -21.48
CA ASP A 11 -2.72 18.90 -21.71
C ASP A 11 -2.60 17.81 -22.78
N TRP A 12 -3.72 17.22 -23.21
CA TRP A 12 -3.74 16.08 -24.14
C TRP A 12 -2.95 16.29 -25.43
N PRO A 13 -2.98 17.46 -26.11
CA PRO A 13 -2.18 17.65 -27.33
C PRO A 13 -0.68 17.42 -27.12
N ARG A 14 -0.13 17.87 -25.98
CA ARG A 14 1.26 17.66 -25.60
C ARG A 14 1.48 16.24 -25.07
N HIS A 15 0.62 15.81 -24.15
CA HIS A 15 0.75 14.50 -23.51
C HIS A 15 0.65 13.34 -24.50
N ARG A 16 -0.19 13.44 -25.54
CA ARG A 16 -0.35 12.41 -26.58
C ARG A 16 0.98 11.99 -27.20
N VAL A 17 1.91 12.93 -27.42
CA VAL A 17 3.22 12.63 -28.00
C VAL A 17 4.03 11.75 -27.04
N ILE A 18 4.07 12.13 -25.77
CA ILE A 18 4.76 11.39 -24.70
C ILE A 18 4.10 10.01 -24.51
N CYS A 19 2.77 9.96 -24.46
CA CYS A 19 2.00 8.73 -24.31
C CYS A 19 2.30 7.75 -25.45
N LYS A 20 2.32 8.22 -26.71
CA LYS A 20 2.68 7.37 -27.85
C LYS A 20 4.13 6.90 -27.83
N ALA A 21 5.07 7.75 -27.41
CA ALA A 21 6.48 7.38 -27.28
C ALA A 21 6.66 6.28 -26.21
N ILE A 22 6.00 6.44 -25.05
CA ILE A 22 5.97 5.43 -23.98
C ILE A 22 5.33 4.14 -24.49
N GLN A 23 4.18 4.21 -25.17
CA GLN A 23 3.54 3.02 -25.74
C GLN A 23 4.44 2.30 -26.73
N LYS A 24 5.15 3.03 -27.59
CA LYS A 24 6.11 2.47 -28.54
C LYS A 24 7.26 1.77 -27.80
N GLN A 25 7.87 2.43 -26.83
CA GLN A 25 8.93 1.85 -25.99
C GLN A 25 8.46 0.56 -25.31
N LEU A 26 7.26 0.56 -24.72
CA LEU A 26 6.68 -0.63 -24.10
C LEU A 26 6.43 -1.75 -25.12
N SER A 27 5.96 -1.43 -26.33
CA SER A 27 5.77 -2.44 -27.39
C SER A 27 7.09 -3.00 -27.94
N GLU A 28 8.20 -2.29 -27.75
CA GLU A 28 9.56 -2.72 -28.10
C GLU A 28 10.25 -3.44 -26.93
N GLY A 29 9.53 -3.75 -25.84
CA GLY A 29 10.05 -4.43 -24.66
C GLY A 29 10.94 -3.56 -23.77
N VAL A 30 10.97 -2.24 -23.99
CA VAL A 30 11.77 -1.32 -23.17
C VAL A 30 11.15 -1.25 -21.77
N GLN A 31 11.93 -1.65 -20.77
CA GLN A 31 11.56 -1.49 -19.38
C GLN A 31 11.72 -0.02 -18.97
N LEU A 32 10.61 0.62 -18.63
CA LEU A 32 10.62 1.97 -18.10
C LEU A 32 10.77 1.92 -16.57
N PRO A 33 11.76 2.61 -15.99
CA PRO A 33 11.89 2.66 -14.56
C PRO A 33 10.67 3.35 -13.95
N ILE A 34 10.20 2.83 -12.82
CA ILE A 34 9.14 3.47 -12.03
C ILE A 34 9.67 4.81 -11.55
N SER A 35 9.05 5.89 -12.01
CA SER A 35 9.47 7.25 -11.70
C SER A 35 9.12 7.61 -10.25
N HIS A 36 9.74 8.67 -9.74
CA HIS A 36 9.37 9.22 -8.44
C HIS A 36 7.88 9.59 -8.36
N TYR A 37 7.29 10.09 -9.45
CA TYR A 37 5.86 10.43 -9.51
C TYR A 37 4.96 9.20 -9.43
N ASP A 38 5.41 8.07 -9.96
CA ASP A 38 4.67 6.80 -9.89
C ASP A 38 4.60 6.31 -8.45
N ARG A 39 5.66 6.48 -7.63
CA ARG A 39 5.61 6.14 -6.19
C ARG A 39 4.50 6.91 -5.46
N GLY A 40 4.32 8.19 -5.77
CA GLY A 40 3.21 8.99 -5.20
C GLY A 40 1.83 8.49 -5.60
N PHE A 41 1.67 8.04 -6.85
CA PHE A 41 0.44 7.42 -7.32
C PHE A 41 0.18 6.06 -6.68
N ILE A 42 1.21 5.21 -6.59
CA ILE A 42 1.13 3.90 -5.93
C ILE A 42 0.75 4.10 -4.46
N HIS A 43 1.36 5.04 -3.75
CA HIS A 43 0.99 5.39 -2.38
C HIS A 43 -0.49 5.77 -2.25
N TYR A 44 -1.01 6.61 -3.16
CA TYR A 44 -2.42 6.96 -3.20
C TYR A 44 -3.33 5.73 -3.45
N LEU A 45 -2.97 4.85 -4.38
CA LEU A 45 -3.72 3.61 -4.65
C LEU A 45 -3.77 2.71 -3.42
N ILE A 46 -2.63 2.53 -2.74
CA ILE A 46 -2.56 1.74 -1.51
C ILE A 46 -3.47 2.37 -0.46
N PHE A 47 -3.38 3.67 -0.23
CA PHE A 47 -4.19 4.38 0.76
C PHE A 47 -5.70 4.16 0.53
N VAL A 48 -6.17 4.36 -0.71
CA VAL A 48 -7.58 4.15 -1.06
C VAL A 48 -8.01 2.68 -0.90
N ASN A 49 -7.17 1.73 -1.28
CA ASN A 49 -7.52 0.31 -1.17
C ASN A 49 -7.50 -0.17 0.29
N MET A 50 -6.52 0.28 1.07
CA MET A 50 -6.46 0.04 2.51
C MET A 50 -7.76 0.51 3.16
N ASP A 51 -8.24 1.71 2.80
CA ASP A 51 -9.47 2.25 3.38
C ASP A 51 -10.68 1.35 3.12
N ARG A 52 -10.77 0.80 1.92
CA ARG A 52 -11.85 -0.11 1.52
C ARG A 52 -11.76 -1.49 2.16
N CYS A 53 -10.56 -1.99 2.45
CA CYS A 53 -10.36 -3.35 2.98
C CYS A 53 -9.96 -3.40 4.47
N CYS A 54 -9.93 -2.27 5.16
CA CYS A 54 -9.43 -2.15 6.53
C CYS A 54 -10.11 -3.11 7.53
N THR A 55 -11.43 -3.25 7.46
CA THR A 55 -12.20 -4.14 8.35
C THR A 55 -11.82 -5.60 8.12
N GLN A 56 -11.73 -6.02 6.85
CA GLN A 56 -11.36 -7.39 6.48
C GLN A 56 -9.92 -7.70 6.89
N LEU A 57 -9.00 -6.74 6.66
CA LEU A 57 -7.61 -6.84 7.09
C LEU A 57 -7.50 -7.01 8.61
N ARG A 58 -8.28 -6.25 9.37
CA ARG A 58 -8.30 -6.33 10.83
C ARG A 58 -8.79 -7.69 11.32
N GLU A 59 -9.89 -8.18 10.78
CA GLU A 59 -10.45 -9.48 11.15
C GLU A 59 -9.46 -10.61 10.81
N ARG A 60 -8.84 -10.52 9.64
CA ARG A 60 -7.83 -11.47 9.19
C ARG A 60 -6.59 -11.44 10.08
N ALA A 61 -6.07 -10.27 10.40
CA ALA A 61 -4.94 -10.12 11.32
C ALA A 61 -5.22 -10.74 12.69
N LYS A 62 -6.41 -10.47 13.27
CA LYS A 62 -6.81 -11.07 14.55
C LYS A 62 -6.96 -12.59 14.49
N LYS A 63 -7.44 -13.11 13.36
CA LYS A 63 -7.66 -14.54 13.16
C LYS A 63 -6.35 -15.30 12.93
N GLU A 64 -5.50 -14.79 12.05
CA GLU A 64 -4.27 -15.47 11.60
C GLU A 64 -3.08 -15.18 12.53
N PHE A 65 -3.06 -14.02 13.19
CA PHE A 65 -1.94 -13.57 14.03
C PHE A 65 -2.43 -12.99 15.37
N PRO A 66 -3.16 -13.77 16.20
CA PRO A 66 -3.83 -13.25 17.40
C PRO A 66 -2.88 -12.68 18.46
N SER A 67 -1.63 -13.13 18.49
CA SER A 67 -0.61 -12.72 19.47
C SER A 67 0.42 -11.74 18.92
N ALA A 68 0.41 -11.45 17.61
CA ALA A 68 1.40 -10.58 17.00
C ALA A 68 1.04 -9.10 17.19
N PRO A 69 1.99 -8.23 17.55
CA PRO A 69 1.76 -6.79 17.49
C PRO A 69 1.51 -6.36 16.03
N LEU A 70 0.71 -5.32 15.85
CA LEU A 70 0.32 -4.84 14.53
C LEU A 70 1.49 -4.20 13.79
N SER A 71 2.45 -3.62 14.53
CA SER A 71 3.71 -3.13 13.95
C SER A 71 4.64 -4.24 13.44
N SER A 72 4.43 -5.51 13.82
CA SER A 72 5.18 -6.63 13.23
C SER A 72 4.46 -7.26 12.03
N LEU A 73 3.26 -6.80 11.70
CA LEU A 73 2.52 -7.27 10.52
C LEU A 73 2.94 -6.49 9.28
N LEU A 74 3.02 -7.21 8.17
CA LEU A 74 3.26 -6.69 6.84
C LEU A 74 2.04 -6.96 5.96
N VAL A 75 1.45 -5.91 5.41
CA VAL A 75 0.36 -6.03 4.46
C VAL A 75 0.92 -6.02 3.04
N HIS A 76 0.69 -7.08 2.29
CA HIS A 76 1.08 -7.19 0.88
C HIS A 76 -0.11 -6.83 0.00
N MET A 77 0.06 -5.85 -0.89
CA MET A 77 -0.93 -5.47 -1.89
C MET A 77 -0.41 -5.76 -3.29
N LEU A 78 -0.97 -6.79 -3.92
CA LEU A 78 -0.58 -7.21 -5.27
C LEU A 78 -1.50 -6.53 -6.28
N PHE A 79 -0.94 -5.55 -7.00
CA PHE A 79 -1.64 -4.80 -8.06
C PHE A 79 -1.56 -5.49 -9.44
N THR A 80 -1.14 -6.74 -9.47
CA THR A 80 -0.86 -7.49 -10.72
C THR A 80 -2.08 -8.19 -11.32
N PHE A 81 -3.12 -8.49 -10.52
CA PHE A 81 -4.21 -9.41 -10.92
C PHE A 81 -5.62 -8.80 -10.94
N GLY A 82 -5.74 -7.48 -11.08
CA GLY A 82 -7.03 -6.81 -11.27
C GLY A 82 -7.36 -5.75 -10.22
N ASN A 83 -8.63 -5.33 -10.18
CA ASN A 83 -9.16 -4.34 -9.25
C ASN A 83 -10.42 -4.93 -8.58
N PRO A 84 -10.43 -5.16 -7.25
CA PRO A 84 -9.45 -4.73 -6.26
C PRO A 84 -8.13 -5.54 -6.26
N PRO A 85 -7.03 -5.00 -5.69
CA PRO A 85 -5.77 -5.72 -5.56
C PRO A 85 -5.93 -6.93 -4.63
N LEU A 86 -5.12 -7.97 -4.87
CA LEU A 86 -5.06 -9.10 -3.94
C LEU A 86 -4.29 -8.68 -2.69
N VAL A 87 -4.88 -8.90 -1.51
CA VAL A 87 -4.29 -8.50 -0.23
C VAL A 87 -3.91 -9.71 0.60
N LYS A 88 -2.68 -9.74 1.10
CA LYS A 88 -2.17 -10.77 2.03
C LYS A 88 -1.56 -10.11 3.27
N ILE A 89 -1.49 -10.84 4.37
CA ILE A 89 -0.85 -10.41 5.61
C ILE A 89 0.20 -11.45 5.96
N SER A 90 1.38 -11.02 6.37
CA SER A 90 2.43 -11.88 6.92
C SER A 90 3.10 -11.22 8.12
N LEU A 91 3.97 -11.96 8.81
CA LEU A 91 4.89 -11.37 9.76
C LEU A 91 6.05 -10.72 8.99
N ALA A 92 6.46 -9.52 9.38
CA ALA A 92 7.55 -8.80 8.71
C ALA A 92 8.89 -9.55 8.81
N GLU A 93 9.11 -10.31 9.89
CA GLU A 93 10.32 -11.13 10.08
C GLU A 93 10.42 -12.31 9.12
N THR A 94 9.28 -12.78 8.58
CA THR A 94 9.24 -13.89 7.62
C THR A 94 9.50 -13.42 6.19
N HIS A 95 9.52 -12.11 5.95
CA HIS A 95 9.79 -11.56 4.63
C HIS A 95 11.28 -11.37 4.42
N THR A 96 11.79 -11.86 3.29
CA THR A 96 13.19 -11.71 2.90
C THR A 96 13.35 -10.42 2.13
N TRP A 97 14.22 -9.54 2.61
CA TRP A 97 14.58 -8.28 1.97
C TRP A 97 15.96 -8.41 1.34
N ASP A 98 16.19 -7.71 0.23
CA ASP A 98 17.55 -7.51 -0.27
C ASP A 98 18.36 -6.71 0.77
N ASP A 99 19.69 -6.88 0.80
CA ASP A 99 20.56 -6.22 1.76
C ASP A 99 20.45 -4.69 1.66
N ASP A 100 20.28 -4.17 0.44
CA ASP A 100 20.07 -2.75 0.16
C ASP A 100 18.71 -2.23 0.68
N GLU A 101 17.67 -3.07 0.65
CA GLU A 101 16.32 -2.71 1.11
C GLU A 101 16.14 -2.91 2.62
N ARG A 102 16.91 -3.82 3.21
CA ARG A 102 16.78 -4.22 4.62
C ARG A 102 16.86 -3.03 5.58
N LEU A 103 17.79 -2.10 5.36
CA LEU A 103 17.96 -0.92 6.21
C LEU A 103 16.74 0.02 6.15
N GLU A 104 16.18 0.22 4.95
CA GLU A 104 14.95 1.00 4.78
C GLU A 104 13.78 0.32 5.50
N MET A 105 13.67 -1.01 5.36
CA MET A 105 12.61 -1.79 5.98
C MET A 105 12.68 -1.81 7.51
N GLU A 106 13.88 -2.01 8.08
CA GLU A 106 14.09 -1.95 9.52
C GLU A 106 13.75 -0.56 10.07
N PHE A 107 14.12 0.50 9.33
CA PHE A 107 13.72 1.87 9.68
C PHE A 107 12.19 2.03 9.70
N LEU A 108 11.48 1.60 8.67
CA LEU A 108 10.02 1.69 8.60
C LEU A 108 9.32 0.87 9.69
N LEU A 109 9.83 -0.33 9.99
CA LEU A 109 9.34 -1.18 11.09
C LEU A 109 9.52 -0.50 12.44
N ASN A 110 10.68 0.10 12.70
CA ASN A 110 10.91 0.86 13.93
C ASN A 110 9.92 2.03 14.05
N ARG A 111 9.66 2.75 12.95
CA ARG A 111 8.63 3.81 12.96
C ARG A 111 7.22 3.27 13.16
N ALA A 112 6.89 2.07 12.69
CA ALA A 112 5.60 1.45 12.98
C ALA A 112 5.46 1.15 14.47
N ARG A 113 6.51 0.61 15.10
CA ARG A 113 6.56 0.28 16.54
C ARG A 113 6.43 1.50 17.45
N GLU A 114 7.03 2.63 17.08
CA GLU A 114 6.91 3.90 17.83
C GLU A 114 5.45 4.35 18.03
N ARG A 115 4.55 3.95 17.13
CA ARG A 115 3.13 4.34 17.11
C ARG A 115 2.25 3.11 16.84
N GLU A 116 2.37 2.11 17.72
CA GLU A 116 1.62 0.85 17.63
C GLU A 116 0.12 1.07 17.35
N GLY A 117 -0.39 0.40 16.32
CA GLY A 117 -1.80 0.50 15.89
C GLY A 117 -2.20 1.78 15.16
N GLN A 118 -1.33 2.80 15.06
CA GLN A 118 -1.57 4.02 14.27
C GLN A 118 -0.90 3.99 12.90
N ARG A 119 0.12 3.13 12.75
CA ARG A 119 0.88 2.98 11.51
C ARG A 119 0.84 1.53 11.06
N THR A 120 0.73 1.32 9.76
CA THR A 120 0.80 -0.01 9.16
C THR A 120 1.83 0.00 8.05
N LEU A 121 2.72 -0.98 8.09
CA LEU A 121 3.67 -1.23 7.03
C LEU A 121 2.96 -2.01 5.91
N VAL A 122 3.03 -1.48 4.71
CA VAL A 122 2.41 -2.05 3.51
C VAL A 122 3.43 -2.13 2.40
N THR A 123 3.55 -3.30 1.78
CA THR A 123 4.33 -3.47 0.54
C THR A 123 3.37 -3.53 -0.63
N ALA A 124 3.52 -2.61 -1.57
CA ALA A 124 2.88 -2.74 -2.88
C ALA A 124 3.76 -3.53 -3.83
N MET A 125 3.19 -4.60 -4.36
CA MET A 125 3.77 -5.45 -5.38
C MET A 125 3.17 -5.05 -6.73
N VAL A 126 3.98 -4.39 -7.55
CA VAL A 126 3.59 -3.89 -8.87
C VAL A 126 4.36 -4.66 -9.92
N ARG A 127 3.69 -5.05 -11.01
CA ARG A 127 4.34 -5.72 -12.14
C ARG A 127 5.36 -4.77 -12.77
N GLU A 128 6.59 -5.25 -12.94
CA GLU A 128 7.67 -4.53 -13.61
C GLU A 128 7.47 -4.63 -15.13
N GLY A 129 6.66 -3.73 -15.65
CA GLY A 129 6.44 -3.55 -17.08
C GLY A 129 5.89 -4.78 -17.83
N TYR A 130 5.99 -4.70 -19.16
CA TYR A 130 5.67 -5.75 -20.11
C TYR A 130 6.99 -6.40 -20.56
N SER A 131 7.59 -7.25 -19.73
CA SER A 131 8.66 -8.14 -20.18
C SER A 131 8.05 -9.39 -20.80
N ASP A 132 8.46 -9.73 -22.02
CA ASP A 132 7.95 -10.90 -22.76
C ASP A 132 8.74 -12.19 -22.46
N ASP A 133 9.97 -12.12 -21.92
CA ASP A 133 10.88 -13.29 -21.94
C ASP A 133 11.33 -13.87 -20.58
N THR A 134 11.18 -13.17 -19.45
CA THR A 134 11.67 -13.67 -18.13
C THR A 134 10.58 -13.88 -17.08
N GLY A 135 9.32 -13.83 -17.51
CA GLY A 135 8.18 -13.75 -16.59
C GLY A 135 8.04 -12.35 -16.01
N PRO A 136 6.85 -11.99 -15.51
CA PRO A 136 6.61 -10.66 -14.96
C PRO A 136 7.41 -10.51 -13.66
N GLY A 137 8.54 -9.80 -13.72
CA GLY A 137 9.18 -9.26 -12.52
C GLY A 137 8.14 -8.52 -11.69
N VAL A 138 8.18 -8.71 -10.37
CA VAL A 138 7.35 -7.96 -9.43
C VAL A 138 8.28 -7.08 -8.65
N ARG A 139 8.02 -5.78 -8.67
CA ARG A 139 8.76 -4.82 -7.86
C ARG A 139 7.97 -4.51 -6.61
N GLU A 140 8.67 -4.54 -5.50
CA GLU A 140 8.14 -4.23 -4.18
C GLU A 140 8.40 -2.76 -3.83
N PHE A 141 7.41 -2.13 -3.22
CA PHE A 141 7.50 -0.77 -2.73
C PHE A 141 6.96 -0.71 -1.31
N PRO A 142 7.82 -0.49 -0.31
CA PRO A 142 7.37 -0.38 1.05
C PRO A 142 6.82 1.02 1.33
N PHE A 143 5.74 1.07 2.08
CA PHE A 143 5.08 2.29 2.52
C PHE A 143 4.66 2.16 3.98
N LEU A 144 4.84 3.24 4.72
CA LEU A 144 4.32 3.38 6.07
C LEU A 144 3.08 4.27 6.02
N LEU A 145 1.92 3.68 6.20
CA LEU A 145 0.65 4.40 6.14
C LEU A 145 0.23 4.88 7.52
N TYR A 146 -0.36 6.07 7.54
CA TYR A 146 -0.91 6.70 8.75
C TYR A 146 -2.42 6.56 8.76
N HIS A 147 -2.96 6.17 9.91
CA HIS A 147 -4.39 6.12 10.13
C HIS A 147 -4.80 7.31 10.98
N SER A 148 -5.78 8.09 10.50
CA SER A 148 -6.23 9.31 11.18
C SER A 148 -6.94 9.04 12.49
N ASP A 149 -7.57 7.88 12.63
CA ASP A 149 -8.12 7.37 13.87
C ASP A 149 -7.83 5.88 13.96
N SER A 150 -7.53 5.41 15.17
CA SER A 150 -7.04 4.08 15.51
C SER A 150 -7.77 2.95 14.79
N TRP A 151 -7.29 2.64 13.60
CA TRP A 151 -7.90 1.67 12.69
C TRP A 151 -7.80 0.24 13.18
N LEU A 152 -7.29 0.03 14.39
CA LEU A 152 -7.09 -1.28 15.00
C LEU A 152 -7.43 -1.26 16.49
N VAL A 153 -7.24 -0.12 17.15
CA VAL A 153 -7.69 0.09 18.53
C VAL A 153 -9.09 0.68 18.45
N LYS A 154 -10.13 -0.15 18.58
CA LYS A 154 -11.32 0.40 19.24
C LYS A 154 -10.81 0.81 20.60
N HIS A 155 -10.72 2.11 20.91
CA HIS A 155 -10.72 2.50 22.30
C HIS A 155 -11.90 1.74 22.92
N PRO A 156 -11.70 0.91 23.95
CA PRO A 156 -12.82 0.35 24.68
C PRO A 156 -13.66 1.56 25.04
N SER A 157 -14.87 1.62 24.47
CA SER A 157 -15.77 2.73 24.65
C SER A 157 -15.89 2.94 26.14
N SER A 158 -15.29 4.02 26.65
CA SER A 158 -15.47 4.52 28.00
C SER A 158 -16.87 5.09 28.22
N TRP A 159 -17.86 4.64 27.43
CA TRP A 159 -19.24 4.60 27.82
C TRP A 159 -19.40 3.47 28.83
N GLY A 160 -18.80 3.66 30.00
CA GLY A 160 -19.44 3.18 31.20
C GLY A 160 -20.84 3.77 31.20
N ASP A 161 -21.82 2.90 31.30
CA ASP A 161 -23.17 3.22 31.73
C ASP A 161 -23.06 4.08 32.99
N GLY A 162 -23.04 5.40 32.81
CA GLY A 162 -23.39 6.36 33.83
C GLY A 162 -24.88 6.22 34.05
N GLY A 163 -25.28 5.15 34.72
CA GLY A 163 -26.62 4.98 35.26
C GLY A 163 -26.91 6.17 36.15
N ILE A 164 -27.62 7.15 35.59
CA ILE A 164 -28.20 8.25 36.34
C ILE A 164 -29.30 7.62 37.20
N ASN A 165 -28.93 7.30 38.43
CA ASN A 165 -29.85 6.91 39.48
C ASN A 165 -30.66 8.17 39.85
N LYS A 166 -31.84 8.33 39.25
CA LYS A 166 -32.82 9.31 39.70
C LYS A 166 -33.45 8.78 40.98
N LYS A 167 -33.07 9.37 42.12
CA LYS A 167 -33.89 9.39 43.33
C LYS A 167 -34.86 10.56 43.26
#